data_AF-A0A936SSN0-F1
#
_entry.id   AF-A0A936SSN0-F1
#
_cell.length_a   1.000
_cell.length_b   1.000
_cell.length_c   1.000
_cell.angle_alpha   90.00
_cell.angle_beta   90.00
_cell.angle_gamma   90.00
#
_symmetry.space_group_name_H-M   'P 1'
#
loop_
_entity.id
_entity.type
_entity.pdbx_description
1 polymer ?
#
loop_
_entity_poly.entity_id
_entity_poly.type
_entity_poly.pdbx_seq_one_letter_code
_entity_poly.pdbx_strand_id
1 'polypeptide(L)'
;MAIDDEQLAAPPDLQWKLWIYTNYDCNLRCSYCVAKSSPNAPRRAIGLANTRRLVDEAVALGFTDVFFTGGEPFILNEIYDMLAYASTRVKTTVLTNAMIIRGSRLERLVAIANDNLIVQVSLDGGQAEHHDAYRGAGAWAKTVESIRLLQEHGFRVRLSTTETPVNAPHLDAICAFHRSLGIPDEDHFIRPLARRGYSKEGLELGMGNLAPELTVNLDGVFWHPLSTDADMQVSKKIFPLATAYERVKQQLDTLARTGAAPLMTFT
;
A
#
# COMPACT_ATOMS: atom_id res chain seq x y z
N MET A 1 30.63 -20.71 -35.67
CA MET A 1 29.24 -21.12 -35.40
C MET A 1 28.75 -20.18 -34.33
N ALA A 2 27.79 -19.32 -34.67
CA ALA A 2 27.26 -18.27 -33.82
C ALA A 2 26.62 -18.90 -32.57
N ILE A 3 26.82 -18.27 -31.41
CA ILE A 3 26.08 -18.59 -30.20
C ILE A 3 24.93 -17.59 -30.18
N ASP A 4 23.72 -18.15 -30.14
CA ASP A 4 22.46 -17.49 -30.41
C ASP A 4 22.18 -16.26 -29.53
N ASP A 5 21.55 -15.27 -30.16
CA ASP A 5 20.90 -14.12 -29.54
C ASP A 5 19.95 -14.60 -28.41
N GLU A 6 20.40 -14.44 -27.17
CA GLU A 6 19.56 -14.55 -25.99
C GLU A 6 18.50 -13.45 -26.09
N GLN A 7 17.28 -13.84 -26.49
CA GLN A 7 16.11 -12.98 -26.53
C GLN A 7 15.99 -12.26 -25.18
N LEU A 8 16.29 -10.95 -25.19
CA LEU A 8 15.87 -10.01 -24.17
C LEU A 8 14.37 -10.21 -23.95
N ALA A 9 14.00 -10.88 -22.86
CA ALA A 9 12.61 -10.97 -22.44
C ALA A 9 12.08 -9.53 -22.33
N ALA A 10 11.02 -9.22 -23.07
CA ALA A 10 10.35 -7.93 -22.94
C ALA A 10 10.02 -7.68 -21.45
N PRO A 11 10.20 -6.46 -20.93
CA PRO A 11 9.76 -6.17 -19.58
C PRO A 11 8.28 -6.57 -19.46
N PRO A 12 7.86 -7.19 -18.35
CA PRO A 12 6.46 -7.58 -18.19
C PRO A 12 5.57 -6.36 -18.43
N ASP A 13 4.41 -6.56 -19.05
CA ASP A 13 3.37 -5.54 -19.16
C ASP A 13 3.05 -5.02 -17.75
N LEU A 14 3.74 -3.96 -17.34
CA LEU A 14 3.66 -3.45 -15.98
C LEU A 14 2.26 -2.89 -15.78
N GLN A 15 1.48 -3.56 -14.94
CA GLN A 15 0.18 -3.04 -14.52
C GLN A 15 0.42 -1.83 -13.61
N TRP A 16 0.12 -0.65 -14.13
CA TRP A 16 0.31 0.60 -13.39
C TRP A 16 -0.70 0.71 -12.26
N LYS A 17 -0.16 0.92 -11.06
CA LYS A 17 -0.90 1.12 -9.82
C LYS A 17 -0.68 2.55 -9.33
N LEU A 18 -1.76 3.22 -8.93
CA LEU A 18 -1.69 4.56 -8.35
C LEU A 18 -1.90 4.43 -6.84
N TRP A 19 -0.97 4.95 -6.07
CA TRP A 19 -1.11 5.10 -4.62
C TRP A 19 -1.44 6.53 -4.25
N ILE A 20 -2.38 6.69 -3.33
CA ILE A 20 -2.80 7.97 -2.78
C ILE A 20 -2.57 7.92 -1.27
N TYR A 21 -1.59 8.68 -0.80
CA TYR A 21 -1.42 8.97 0.62
C TYR A 21 -2.48 9.99 1.05
N THR A 22 -3.47 9.53 1.80
CA THR A 22 -4.61 10.34 2.21
C THR A 22 -4.24 11.32 3.31
N ASN A 23 -3.41 10.89 4.27
CA ASN A 23 -2.97 11.65 5.44
C ASN A 23 -1.70 11.07 6.08
N TYR A 24 -1.34 11.59 7.26
CA TYR A 24 -0.17 11.15 8.05
C TYR A 24 -0.48 10.95 9.54
N ASP A 25 -1.64 11.39 10.04
CA ASP A 25 -2.09 11.07 11.39
C ASP A 25 -2.57 9.62 11.48
N CYS A 26 -2.08 8.91 12.49
CA CYS A 26 -2.34 7.49 12.68
C CYS A 26 -2.56 7.21 14.15
N ASN A 27 -3.43 6.27 14.50
CA ASN A 27 -3.63 5.83 15.88
C ASN A 27 -2.47 4.97 16.42
N LEU A 28 -1.48 4.65 15.57
CA LEU A 28 -0.29 3.88 15.91
C LEU A 28 0.99 4.69 15.68
N ARG A 29 2.09 4.26 16.32
CA ARG A 29 3.45 4.75 16.10
C ARG A 29 4.36 3.57 15.79
N CYS A 30 4.17 2.94 14.64
CA CYS A 30 4.96 1.76 14.28
C CYS A 30 6.44 2.11 14.18
N SER A 31 7.33 1.32 14.78
CA SER A 31 8.76 1.60 14.82
C SER A 31 9.46 1.50 13.46
N TYR A 32 8.83 0.88 12.46
CA TYR A 32 9.34 0.84 11.08
C TYR A 32 8.62 1.80 10.11
N CYS A 33 7.68 2.64 10.57
CA CYS A 33 6.78 3.38 9.67
C CYS A 33 7.55 4.18 8.61
N VAL A 34 7.39 3.83 7.32
CA VAL A 34 8.08 4.49 6.20
C VAL A 34 7.66 5.94 6.04
N ALA A 35 6.37 6.24 6.25
CA ALA A 35 5.78 7.57 6.14
C ALA A 35 5.93 8.42 7.41
N LYS A 36 6.54 7.87 8.48
CA LYS A 36 6.71 8.53 9.78
C LYS A 36 5.37 9.03 10.37
N SER A 37 4.28 8.30 10.12
CA SER A 37 2.95 8.57 10.65
C SER A 37 2.88 8.31 12.15
N SER A 38 2.05 9.09 12.86
CA SER A 38 1.85 8.92 14.30
C SER A 38 0.61 9.65 14.82
N PRO A 39 0.20 9.45 16.10
CA PRO A 39 -0.93 10.20 16.68
C PRO A 39 -0.68 11.70 16.78
N ASN A 40 0.60 12.10 16.74
CA ASN A 40 1.03 13.50 16.85
C ASN A 40 1.42 14.09 15.49
N ALA A 41 1.31 13.33 14.40
CA ALA A 41 1.61 13.87 13.08
C ALA A 41 0.59 14.97 12.73
N PRO A 42 1.02 16.10 12.14
CA PRO A 42 0.10 17.13 11.71
C PRO A 42 -0.93 16.57 10.74
N ARG A 43 -2.20 16.97 10.91
CA ARG A 43 -3.25 16.63 9.96
C ARG A 43 -2.97 17.32 8.64
N ARG A 44 -2.75 16.51 7.60
CA ARG A 44 -2.44 16.94 6.24
C ARG A 44 -3.19 16.01 5.30
N ALA A 45 -4.43 16.36 4.94
CA ALA A 45 -5.28 15.53 4.11
C ALA A 45 -5.21 15.93 2.63
N ILE A 46 -5.09 14.96 1.71
CA ILE A 46 -5.06 15.25 0.27
C ILE A 46 -6.37 15.87 -0.24
N GLY A 47 -7.49 15.52 0.41
CA GLY A 47 -8.82 16.09 0.17
C GLY A 47 -9.55 15.47 -1.03
N LEU A 48 -10.88 15.41 -0.94
CA LEU A 48 -11.72 14.71 -1.91
C LEU A 48 -11.58 15.25 -3.34
N ALA A 49 -11.47 16.56 -3.51
CA ALA A 49 -11.35 17.19 -4.84
C ALA A 49 -10.09 16.73 -5.58
N ASN A 50 -8.94 16.65 -4.89
CA ASN A 50 -7.70 16.14 -5.46
C ASN A 50 -7.82 14.64 -5.75
N THR A 51 -8.39 13.87 -4.83
CA THR A 51 -8.61 12.43 -5.03
C THR A 51 -9.43 12.16 -6.29
N ARG A 52 -10.56 12.86 -6.49
CA ARG A 52 -11.41 12.67 -7.67
C ARG A 52 -10.63 12.87 -8.96
N ARG A 53 -9.89 13.98 -9.05
CA ARG A 53 -9.07 14.30 -10.21
C ARG A 53 -7.93 13.29 -10.42
N LEU A 54 -7.27 12.83 -9.36
CA LEU A 54 -6.22 11.81 -9.45
C LEU A 54 -6.77 10.49 -9.99
N VAL A 55 -7.93 10.05 -9.51
CA VAL A 55 -8.59 8.84 -10.00
C VAL A 55 -8.96 8.98 -11.48
N ASP A 56 -9.57 10.11 -11.87
CA ASP A 56 -9.97 10.32 -13.27
C ASP A 56 -8.75 10.37 -14.21
N GLU A 57 -7.67 11.05 -13.82
CA GLU A 57 -6.42 11.08 -14.60
C GLU A 57 -5.74 9.70 -14.65
N ALA A 58 -5.76 8.92 -13.56
CA ALA A 58 -5.19 7.57 -13.55
C ALA A 58 -5.96 6.61 -14.48
N VAL A 59 -7.29 6.63 -14.43
CA VAL A 59 -8.15 5.83 -15.32
C VAL A 59 -7.90 6.21 -16.77
N ALA A 60 -7.81 7.51 -17.09
CA ALA A 60 -7.49 7.99 -18.44
C ALA A 60 -6.10 7.55 -18.94
N LEU A 61 -5.15 7.34 -18.02
CA LEU A 61 -3.80 6.84 -18.32
C LEU A 61 -3.71 5.30 -18.37
N GLY A 62 -4.80 4.58 -18.10
CA GLY A 62 -4.85 3.12 -18.14
C GLY A 62 -4.39 2.41 -16.86
N PHE A 63 -4.38 3.10 -15.72
CA PHE A 63 -4.12 2.46 -14.43
C PHE A 63 -5.26 1.50 -14.07
N THR A 64 -4.94 0.31 -13.58
CA THR A 64 -5.93 -0.74 -13.30
C THR A 64 -6.36 -0.79 -11.83
N ASP A 65 -5.52 -0.29 -10.93
CA ASP A 65 -5.76 -0.31 -9.49
C ASP A 65 -5.36 1.02 -8.85
N VAL A 66 -6.17 1.47 -7.89
CA VAL A 66 -5.87 2.60 -7.00
C VAL A 66 -5.79 2.11 -5.55
N PHE A 67 -4.71 2.48 -4.88
CA PHE A 67 -4.44 2.13 -3.50
C PHE A 67 -4.54 3.38 -2.62
N PHE A 68 -5.36 3.32 -1.59
CA PHE A 68 -5.45 4.35 -0.55
C PHE A 68 -4.62 3.91 0.65
N THR A 69 -3.72 4.78 1.10
CA THR A 69 -2.85 4.54 2.25
C THR A 69 -2.60 5.85 2.99
N GLY A 70 -1.76 5.81 4.02
CA GLY A 70 -1.24 7.00 4.69
C GLY A 70 -1.98 7.34 5.96
N GLY A 71 -1.19 7.67 6.98
CA GLY A 71 -1.68 7.68 8.35
C GLY A 71 -2.45 6.39 8.65
N GLU A 72 -3.55 6.53 9.36
CA GLU A 72 -4.66 5.59 9.26
C GLU A 72 -5.79 6.25 8.44
N PRO A 73 -6.15 5.74 7.25
CA PRO A 73 -7.15 6.40 6.39
C PRO A 73 -8.50 6.61 7.09
N PHE A 74 -8.92 5.66 7.93
CA PHE A 74 -10.20 5.74 8.65
C PHE A 74 -10.24 6.73 9.83
N ILE A 75 -9.16 7.48 10.06
CA ILE A 75 -9.19 8.68 10.90
C ILE A 75 -9.80 9.87 10.14
N LEU A 76 -9.66 9.92 8.81
CA LEU A 76 -10.25 10.97 7.99
C LEU A 76 -11.74 10.72 7.79
N ASN A 77 -12.56 11.76 7.98
CA ASN A 77 -13.99 11.64 7.71
C ASN A 77 -14.33 11.54 6.22
N GLU A 78 -13.53 12.15 5.34
CA GLU A 78 -13.77 12.15 3.89
C GLU A 78 -13.33 10.86 3.19
N ILE A 79 -12.66 9.93 3.89
CA ILE A 79 -12.15 8.69 3.28
C ILE A 79 -13.27 7.88 2.61
N TYR A 80 -14.47 7.87 3.18
CA TYR A 80 -15.59 7.11 2.64
C TYR A 80 -16.03 7.67 1.28
N ASP A 81 -16.07 8.98 1.12
CA ASP A 81 -16.40 9.63 -0.16
C ASP A 81 -15.31 9.41 -1.20
N MET A 82 -14.04 9.39 -0.77
CA MET A 82 -12.89 9.07 -1.62
C MET A 82 -12.96 7.63 -2.15
N LEU A 83 -13.21 6.66 -1.27
CA LEU A 83 -13.32 5.24 -1.60
C LEU A 83 -14.55 4.96 -2.46
N ALA A 84 -15.71 5.55 -2.14
CA ALA A 84 -16.93 5.43 -2.94
C ALA A 84 -16.73 5.99 -4.36
N TYR A 85 -16.02 7.12 -4.48
CA TYR A 85 -15.72 7.70 -5.79
C TYR A 85 -14.79 6.80 -6.62
N ALA A 86 -13.71 6.31 -6.02
CA ALA A 86 -12.71 5.52 -6.72
C ALA A 86 -13.24 4.14 -7.14
N SER A 87 -13.90 3.43 -6.23
CA SER A 87 -14.37 2.05 -6.46
C SER A 87 -15.47 1.94 -7.54
N THR A 88 -16.18 3.03 -7.85
CA THR A 88 -17.12 3.08 -8.99
C THR A 88 -16.44 3.22 -10.36
N ARG A 89 -15.11 3.45 -10.39
CA ARG A 89 -14.34 3.73 -11.62
C ARG A 89 -13.21 2.74 -11.86
N VAL A 90 -12.57 2.27 -10.79
CA VAL A 90 -11.36 1.46 -10.84
C VAL A 90 -11.27 0.60 -9.59
N LYS A 91 -10.64 -0.58 -9.71
CA LYS A 91 -10.41 -1.45 -8.58
C LYS A 91 -9.63 -0.69 -7.50
N THR A 92 -10.18 -0.67 -6.30
CA THR A 92 -9.76 0.21 -5.22
C THR A 92 -9.42 -0.60 -3.99
N THR A 93 -8.20 -0.45 -3.49
CA THR A 93 -7.76 -1.10 -2.26
C THR A 93 -7.45 -0.05 -1.21
N VAL A 94 -8.02 -0.17 -0.01
CA VAL A 94 -7.65 0.66 1.15
C VAL A 94 -6.78 -0.12 2.12
N LEU A 95 -5.60 0.40 2.43
CA LEU A 95 -4.71 -0.15 3.44
C LEU A 95 -5.05 0.42 4.81
N THR A 96 -5.21 -0.43 5.81
CA THR A 96 -5.57 -0.03 7.18
C THR A 96 -4.87 -0.89 8.22
N ASN A 97 -4.63 -0.34 9.41
CA ASN A 97 -4.31 -1.13 10.59
C ASN A 97 -5.54 -1.83 11.21
N ALA A 98 -6.75 -1.53 10.71
CA ALA A 98 -8.04 -2.06 11.10
C ALA A 98 -8.46 -1.86 12.57
N MET A 99 -7.60 -1.30 13.44
CA MET A 99 -7.88 -1.24 14.88
C MET A 99 -9.10 -0.40 15.26
N ILE A 100 -9.55 0.50 14.40
CA ILE A 100 -10.66 1.42 14.66
C ILE A 100 -11.90 1.14 13.80
N ILE A 101 -11.93 0.04 13.05
CA ILE A 101 -13.05 -0.33 12.16
C ILE A 101 -14.18 -0.98 12.96
N ARG A 102 -14.89 -0.16 13.73
CA ARG A 102 -16.05 -0.54 14.55
C ARG A 102 -17.09 0.58 14.62
N GLY A 103 -18.31 0.25 15.01
CA GLY A 103 -19.43 1.19 15.15
C GLY A 103 -19.63 2.01 13.89
N SER A 104 -19.76 3.33 14.04
CA SER A 104 -20.02 4.24 12.92
C SER A 104 -18.98 4.20 11.79
N ARG A 105 -17.73 3.79 12.06
CA ARG A 105 -16.71 3.63 11.00
C ARG A 105 -17.00 2.41 10.13
N LEU A 106 -17.37 1.29 10.76
CA LEU A 106 -17.76 0.09 10.06
C LEU A 106 -19.06 0.33 9.27
N GLU A 107 -20.07 0.94 9.89
CA GLU A 107 -21.36 1.27 9.23
C GLU A 107 -21.15 2.11 7.97
N ARG A 108 -20.31 3.15 8.04
CA ARG A 108 -19.99 4.01 6.90
C ARG A 108 -19.19 3.29 5.82
N LEU A 109 -18.32 2.36 6.19
CA LEU A 109 -17.58 1.53 5.24
C LEU A 109 -18.52 0.54 4.53
N VAL A 110 -19.42 -0.11 5.27
CA VAL A 110 -20.45 -1.00 4.73
C VAL A 110 -21.37 -0.25 3.76
N ALA A 111 -21.75 0.99 4.07
CA ALA A 111 -22.63 1.80 3.22
C ALA A 111 -22.06 2.10 1.82
N ILE A 112 -20.76 1.95 1.61
CA ILE A 112 -20.09 2.19 0.32
C ILE A 112 -19.52 0.90 -0.30
N ALA A 113 -19.79 -0.27 0.31
CA ALA A 113 -19.26 -1.55 -0.13
C ALA A 113 -19.71 -1.88 -1.56
N ASN A 114 -18.78 -2.40 -2.35
CA ASN A 114 -19.01 -2.93 -3.68
C ASN A 114 -17.84 -3.85 -4.08
N ASP A 115 -18.00 -4.61 -5.16
CA ASP A 115 -17.03 -5.64 -5.58
C ASP A 115 -15.63 -5.10 -5.93
N ASN A 116 -15.54 -3.81 -6.25
CA ASN A 116 -14.26 -3.16 -6.57
C ASN A 116 -13.53 -2.63 -5.32
N LEU A 117 -14.17 -2.60 -4.15
CA LEU A 117 -13.58 -2.09 -2.91
C LEU A 117 -13.01 -3.23 -2.05
N ILE A 118 -11.69 -3.24 -1.91
CA ILE A 118 -10.94 -4.26 -1.17
C ILE A 118 -10.31 -3.62 0.07
N VAL A 119 -10.33 -4.33 1.20
CA VAL A 119 -9.67 -3.89 2.43
C VAL A 119 -8.41 -4.71 2.65
N GLN A 120 -7.24 -4.05 2.62
CA GLN A 120 -5.95 -4.68 2.89
C GLN A 120 -5.49 -4.35 4.30
N VAL A 121 -5.57 -5.34 5.19
CA VAL A 121 -5.25 -5.20 6.60
C VAL A 121 -3.78 -5.51 6.85
N SER A 122 -3.13 -4.59 7.54
CA SER A 122 -1.78 -4.75 8.05
C SER A 122 -1.75 -5.75 9.21
N LEU A 123 -1.14 -6.93 9.02
CA LEU A 123 -1.03 -7.99 10.03
C LEU A 123 0.34 -8.65 9.98
N ASP A 124 1.22 -8.29 10.93
CA ASP A 124 2.62 -8.77 10.93
C ASP A 124 2.84 -10.06 11.74
N GLY A 125 1.79 -10.73 12.22
CA GLY A 125 1.94 -11.85 13.14
C GLY A 125 0.67 -12.68 13.31
N GLY A 126 0.84 -13.99 13.49
CA GLY A 126 -0.21 -14.93 13.86
C GLY A 126 -0.57 -14.91 15.35
N GLN A 127 0.22 -14.17 16.14
CA GLN A 127 0.04 -13.97 17.57
C GLN A 127 0.48 -12.56 17.96
N ALA A 128 0.03 -12.11 19.14
CA ALA A 128 0.23 -10.74 19.60
C ALA A 128 1.71 -10.38 19.74
N GLU A 129 2.54 -11.31 20.22
CA GLU A 129 3.97 -11.09 20.46
C GLU A 129 4.71 -10.63 19.21
N HIS A 130 4.36 -11.18 18.05
CA HIS A 130 5.03 -10.85 16.78
C HIS A 130 4.50 -9.55 16.17
N HIS A 131 3.17 -9.35 16.21
CA HIS A 131 2.54 -8.19 15.60
C HIS A 131 2.75 -6.92 16.44
N ASP A 132 2.56 -7.01 17.75
CA ASP A 132 2.60 -5.88 18.67
C ASP A 132 4.04 -5.36 18.87
N ALA A 133 5.06 -6.20 18.63
CA ALA A 133 6.48 -5.83 18.75
C ALA A 133 6.85 -4.54 17.99
N TYR A 134 6.24 -4.34 16.81
CA TYR A 134 6.48 -3.14 16.00
C TYR A 134 5.30 -2.19 15.96
N ARG A 135 4.08 -2.66 16.24
CA ARG A 135 2.84 -1.87 16.08
C ARG A 135 2.24 -1.34 17.38
N GLY A 136 2.71 -1.83 18.52
CA GLY A 136 2.24 -1.45 19.86
C GLY A 136 1.29 -2.47 20.47
N ALA A 137 1.29 -2.52 21.81
CA ALA A 137 0.53 -3.50 22.58
C ALA A 137 -0.99 -3.42 22.34
N GLY A 138 -1.61 -4.59 22.18
CA GLY A 138 -3.04 -4.75 21.95
C GLY A 138 -3.49 -4.46 20.51
N ALA A 139 -2.54 -4.22 19.58
CA ALA A 139 -2.86 -4.01 18.17
C ALA A 139 -3.41 -5.29 17.54
N TRP A 140 -2.73 -6.43 17.75
CA TRP A 140 -3.10 -7.71 17.15
C TRP A 140 -4.55 -8.11 17.44
N ALA A 141 -4.94 -8.10 18.71
CA ALA A 141 -6.29 -8.52 19.12
C ALA A 141 -7.37 -7.67 18.45
N LYS A 142 -7.16 -6.35 18.41
CA LYS A 142 -8.10 -5.41 17.77
C LYS A 142 -8.14 -5.59 16.26
N THR A 143 -7.00 -5.82 15.63
CA THR A 143 -6.89 -6.06 14.19
C THR A 143 -7.61 -7.34 13.78
N VAL A 144 -7.38 -8.45 14.49
CA VAL A 144 -8.01 -9.75 14.20
C VAL A 144 -9.52 -9.71 14.39
N GLU A 145 -10.01 -9.05 15.44
CA GLU A 145 -11.45 -8.83 15.62
C GLU A 145 -12.06 -8.04 14.45
N SER A 146 -11.40 -6.96 14.01
CA SER A 146 -11.88 -6.17 12.87
C SER A 146 -11.84 -6.94 11.55
N ILE A 147 -10.86 -7.82 11.34
CA ILE A 147 -10.83 -8.72 10.18
C ILE A 147 -12.09 -9.57 10.13
N ARG A 148 -12.48 -10.18 11.26
CA ARG A 148 -13.72 -10.98 11.34
C ARG A 148 -14.96 -10.14 11.07
N LEU A 149 -15.05 -8.95 11.66
CA LEU A 149 -16.17 -8.02 11.41
C LEU A 149 -16.28 -7.64 9.92
N LEU A 150 -15.16 -7.39 9.25
CA LEU A 150 -15.13 -7.10 7.82
C LEU A 150 -15.62 -8.29 6.99
N GLN A 151 -15.16 -9.50 7.30
CA GLN A 151 -15.60 -10.73 6.62
C GLN A 151 -17.09 -11.02 6.85
N GLU A 152 -17.61 -10.81 8.07
CA GLU A 152 -19.04 -10.95 8.40
C GLU A 152 -19.93 -10.02 7.56
N HIS A 153 -19.40 -8.87 7.13
CA HIS A 153 -20.09 -7.92 6.25
C HIS A 153 -19.76 -8.11 4.76
N GLY A 154 -19.11 -9.23 4.40
CA GLY A 154 -18.86 -9.59 3.01
C GLY A 154 -17.68 -8.89 2.33
N PHE A 155 -16.82 -8.18 3.07
CA PHE A 155 -15.62 -7.58 2.48
C PHE A 155 -14.60 -8.65 2.12
N ARG A 156 -14.01 -8.53 0.92
CA ARG A 156 -12.76 -9.23 0.60
C ARG A 156 -11.62 -8.58 1.40
N VAL A 157 -11.05 -9.36 2.32
CA VAL A 157 -9.92 -8.93 3.15
C VAL A 157 -8.63 -9.53 2.62
N ARG A 158 -7.65 -8.65 2.37
CA ARG A 158 -6.25 -9.00 2.09
C ARG A 158 -5.39 -8.77 3.31
N LEU A 159 -4.32 -9.53 3.45
CA LEU A 159 -3.38 -9.38 4.56
C LEU A 159 -2.02 -8.94 4.05
N SER A 160 -1.45 -7.93 4.68
CA SER A 160 -0.11 -7.45 4.38
C SER A 160 0.78 -7.55 5.62
N THR A 161 1.78 -8.40 5.53
CA THR A 161 2.78 -8.68 6.57
C THR A 161 4.07 -7.98 6.19
N THR A 162 4.54 -7.07 7.04
CA THR A 162 5.95 -6.64 6.96
C THR A 162 6.80 -7.71 7.65
N GLU A 163 7.69 -8.36 6.90
CA GLU A 163 8.68 -9.30 7.45
C GLU A 163 9.70 -8.50 8.28
N THR A 164 9.83 -8.85 9.55
CA THR A 164 10.70 -8.23 10.55
C THR A 164 11.57 -9.30 11.20
N PRO A 165 12.69 -8.92 11.84
CA PRO A 165 13.51 -9.87 12.60
C PRO A 165 12.74 -10.73 13.61
N VAL A 166 11.66 -10.18 14.20
CA VAL A 166 10.84 -10.90 15.19
C VAL A 166 9.95 -11.96 14.54
N ASN A 167 9.43 -11.71 13.34
CA ASN A 167 8.41 -12.57 12.72
C ASN A 167 8.96 -13.45 11.58
N ALA A 168 10.16 -13.14 11.05
CA ALA A 168 10.77 -13.87 9.94
C ALA A 168 10.93 -15.38 10.21
N PRO A 169 11.32 -15.83 11.43
CA PRO A 169 11.36 -17.26 11.75
C PRO A 169 9.98 -17.95 11.81
N HIS A 170 8.90 -17.19 11.69
CA HIS A 170 7.53 -17.63 11.94
C HIS A 170 6.59 -17.38 10.74
N LEU A 171 7.10 -17.03 9.56
CA LEU A 171 6.27 -16.72 8.39
C LEU A 171 5.30 -17.84 8.03
N ASP A 172 5.75 -19.11 8.07
CA ASP A 172 4.86 -20.26 7.80
C ASP A 172 3.69 -20.35 8.78
N ALA A 173 3.95 -20.08 10.06
CA ALA A 173 2.93 -20.07 11.11
C ALA A 173 1.98 -18.86 10.94
N ILE A 174 2.48 -17.74 10.45
CA ILE A 174 1.68 -16.54 10.13
C ILE A 174 0.74 -16.85 8.97
N CYS A 175 1.23 -17.44 7.87
CA CYS A 175 0.40 -17.87 6.75
C CYS A 175 -0.61 -18.94 7.16
N ALA A 176 -0.24 -19.88 8.04
CA ALA A 176 -1.17 -20.86 8.60
C ALA A 176 -2.29 -20.17 9.42
N PHE A 177 -1.94 -19.15 10.21
CA PHE A 177 -2.93 -18.35 10.92
C PHE A 177 -3.84 -17.58 9.96
N HIS A 178 -3.30 -16.94 8.91
CA HIS A 178 -4.09 -16.27 7.89
C HIS A 178 -5.12 -17.21 7.23
N ARG A 179 -4.69 -18.43 6.86
CA ARG A 179 -5.60 -19.48 6.35
C ARG A 179 -6.66 -19.88 7.37
N SER A 180 -6.32 -19.92 8.66
CA SER A 180 -7.29 -20.20 9.73
C SER A 180 -8.35 -19.10 9.90
N LEU A 181 -8.07 -17.87 9.42
CA LEU A 181 -9.06 -16.79 9.30
C LEU A 181 -9.92 -16.92 8.03
N GLY A 182 -9.72 -17.95 7.20
CA GLY A 182 -10.42 -18.13 5.94
C GLY A 182 -9.94 -17.23 4.81
N ILE A 183 -8.74 -16.65 4.93
CA ILE A 183 -8.14 -15.80 3.90
C ILE A 183 -7.20 -16.65 3.04
N PRO A 184 -7.41 -16.74 1.72
CA PRO A 184 -6.64 -17.62 0.85
C PRO A 184 -5.25 -17.04 0.53
N ASP A 185 -4.30 -17.88 0.13
CA ASP A 185 -2.89 -17.51 -0.01
C ASP A 185 -2.67 -16.40 -1.08
N GLU A 186 -3.52 -16.30 -2.12
CA GLU A 186 -3.45 -15.22 -3.12
C GLU A 186 -3.76 -13.82 -2.56
N ASP A 187 -4.31 -13.75 -1.35
CA ASP A 187 -4.60 -12.49 -0.64
C ASP A 187 -3.60 -12.25 0.51
N HIS A 188 -2.47 -12.98 0.56
CA HIS A 188 -1.38 -12.78 1.51
C HIS A 188 -0.19 -12.09 0.83
N PHE A 189 0.19 -10.93 1.35
CA PHE A 189 1.30 -10.13 0.84
C PHE A 189 2.38 -9.99 1.90
N ILE A 190 3.49 -10.71 1.74
CA ILE A 190 4.66 -10.59 2.60
C ILE A 190 5.66 -9.66 1.92
N ARG A 191 6.08 -8.61 2.63
CA ARG A 191 7.05 -7.63 2.13
C ARG A 191 8.24 -7.52 3.07
N PRO A 192 9.47 -7.32 2.55
CA PRO A 192 10.62 -7.14 3.39
C PRO A 192 10.52 -5.82 4.18
N LEU A 193 11.08 -5.80 5.39
CA LEU A 193 11.33 -4.56 6.12
C LEU A 193 12.20 -3.64 5.27
N ALA A 194 11.74 -2.40 5.06
CA ALA A 194 12.51 -1.37 4.37
C ALA A 194 13.42 -0.62 5.36
N ARG A 195 14.68 -0.38 4.98
CA ARG A 195 15.61 0.49 5.71
C ARG A 195 15.29 1.97 5.49
N ARG A 196 14.10 2.39 5.91
CA ARG A 196 13.57 3.74 5.66
C ARG A 196 12.59 4.16 6.75
N GLY A 197 12.29 5.46 6.78
CA GLY A 197 11.35 6.01 7.75
C GLY A 197 11.95 6.00 9.14
N TYR A 198 11.25 5.34 10.07
CA TYR A 198 11.77 5.08 11.40
C TYR A 198 12.67 3.84 11.49
N SER A 199 12.62 2.92 10.52
CA SER A 199 13.50 1.75 10.52
C SER A 199 14.94 2.12 10.20
N LYS A 200 15.89 1.56 10.96
CA LYS A 200 17.34 1.64 10.68
C LYS A 200 17.90 0.34 10.09
N GLU A 201 17.05 -0.67 10.00
CA GLU A 201 17.34 -2.03 9.54
C GLU A 201 16.43 -2.39 8.35
N GLY A 202 16.74 -3.49 7.68
CA GLY A 202 15.98 -3.97 6.52
C GLY A 202 16.69 -3.74 5.19
N LEU A 203 15.98 -4.00 4.11
CA LEU A 203 16.47 -3.91 2.75
C LEU A 203 16.59 -2.45 2.29
N GLU A 204 17.68 -2.13 1.61
CA GLU A 204 17.79 -0.87 0.87
C GLU A 204 17.03 -0.97 -0.45
N LEU A 205 16.14 0.00 -0.67
CA LEU A 205 15.16 -0.04 -1.75
C LEU A 205 15.42 1.08 -2.75
N GLY A 206 15.32 0.75 -4.03
CA GLY A 206 15.52 1.68 -5.14
C GLY A 206 14.98 1.13 -6.46
N MET A 207 15.03 1.92 -7.53
CA MET A 207 14.49 1.51 -8.83
C MET A 207 15.16 0.27 -9.43
N GLY A 208 16.34 -0.12 -8.94
CA GLY A 208 17.02 -1.34 -9.37
C GLY A 208 16.47 -2.63 -8.76
N ASN A 209 15.63 -2.55 -7.71
CA ASN A 209 15.06 -3.73 -7.05
C ASN A 209 13.55 -3.61 -6.77
N LEU A 210 12.91 -2.52 -7.20
CA LEU A 210 11.47 -2.27 -7.01
C LEU A 210 10.78 -1.94 -8.32
N ALA A 211 9.62 -2.57 -8.54
CA ALA A 211 8.70 -2.18 -9.58
C ALA A 211 8.07 -0.84 -9.18
N PRO A 212 8.01 0.16 -10.06
CA PRO A 212 7.43 1.44 -9.69
C PRO A 212 5.92 1.34 -9.55
N GLU A 213 5.43 2.00 -8.53
CA GLU A 213 4.01 2.12 -8.22
C GLU A 213 3.79 3.61 -7.90
N LEU A 214 3.30 4.36 -8.89
CA LEU A 214 3.25 5.83 -8.84
C LEU A 214 2.45 6.26 -7.60
N THR A 215 3.01 7.15 -6.79
CA THR A 215 2.45 7.51 -5.50
C THR A 215 2.27 9.01 -5.39
N VAL A 216 1.14 9.46 -4.87
CA VAL A 216 0.80 10.88 -4.71
C VAL A 216 0.50 11.19 -3.26
N ASN A 217 1.06 12.30 -2.77
CA ASN A 217 0.69 12.93 -1.51
C ASN A 217 0.62 14.46 -1.70
N LEU A 218 0.40 15.21 -0.63
CA LEU A 218 0.32 16.69 -0.71
C LEU A 218 1.61 17.39 -1.15
N ASP A 219 2.76 16.75 -0.99
CA ASP A 219 4.08 17.28 -1.36
C ASP A 219 4.43 17.01 -2.84
N GLY A 220 3.68 16.13 -3.53
CA GLY A 220 3.85 15.87 -4.95
C GLY A 220 3.67 14.41 -5.35
N VAL A 221 4.39 13.99 -6.39
CA VAL A 221 4.36 12.64 -6.96
C VAL A 221 5.72 11.96 -6.75
N PHE A 222 5.68 10.68 -6.39
CA PHE A 222 6.79 9.80 -6.08
C PHE A 222 6.68 8.55 -6.94
N TRP A 223 7.80 7.89 -7.25
CA TRP A 223 7.77 6.69 -8.10
C TRP A 223 7.39 5.40 -7.35
N HIS A 224 7.30 5.42 -6.00
CA HIS A 224 6.96 4.26 -5.17
C HIS A 224 6.30 4.64 -3.82
N PRO A 225 5.41 3.80 -3.24
CA PRO A 225 4.72 4.07 -1.97
C PRO A 225 5.58 3.93 -0.71
N LEU A 226 6.81 3.44 -0.84
CA LEU A 226 7.71 3.16 0.30
C LEU A 226 8.51 4.37 0.75
N SER A 227 8.32 5.52 0.12
CA SER A 227 8.88 6.77 0.61
C SER A 227 8.01 7.96 0.26
N THR A 228 8.04 8.93 1.17
CA THR A 228 7.59 10.30 0.92
C THR A 228 8.76 11.29 1.03
N ASP A 229 10.00 10.79 0.98
CA ASP A 229 11.22 11.60 1.04
C ASP A 229 11.65 12.02 -0.39
N ALA A 230 12.51 13.04 -0.47
CA ALA A 230 12.83 13.73 -1.73
C ALA A 230 13.53 12.84 -2.78
N ASP A 231 14.19 11.76 -2.35
CA ASP A 231 14.93 10.87 -3.25
C ASP A 231 14.01 10.01 -4.14
N MET A 232 12.77 9.80 -3.73
CA MET A 232 11.75 9.15 -4.57
C MET A 232 10.81 10.14 -5.26
N GLN A 233 10.99 11.44 -5.05
CA GLN A 233 10.10 12.46 -5.61
C GLN A 233 10.37 12.70 -7.11
N VAL A 234 9.34 12.52 -7.91
CA VAL A 234 9.34 12.70 -9.36
C VAL A 234 8.83 14.09 -9.75
N SER A 235 7.91 14.65 -8.97
CA SER A 235 7.33 15.99 -9.18
C SER A 235 6.92 16.61 -7.85
N LYS A 236 7.08 17.93 -7.71
CA LYS A 236 6.52 18.71 -6.59
C LYS A 236 5.07 19.13 -6.82
N LYS A 237 4.54 18.90 -8.03
CA LYS A 237 3.15 19.16 -8.39
C LYS A 237 2.44 17.83 -8.53
N ILE A 238 1.30 17.70 -7.86
CA ILE A 238 0.43 16.52 -7.96
C ILE A 238 -0.26 16.38 -9.32
N PHE A 239 -0.34 17.48 -10.09
CA PHE A 239 -1.00 17.52 -11.39
C PHE A 239 -0.17 18.25 -12.47
N PRO A 240 -0.37 17.91 -13.76
CA PRO A 240 -1.09 16.71 -14.22
C PRO A 240 -0.27 15.44 -13.93
N LEU A 241 -0.95 14.35 -13.57
CA LEU A 241 -0.38 13.04 -13.25
C LEU A 241 0.43 12.48 -14.43
N ALA A 242 -0.04 12.72 -15.65
CA ALA A 242 0.58 12.27 -16.90
C ALA A 242 2.06 12.67 -17.00
N THR A 243 2.44 13.85 -16.52
CA THR A 243 3.84 14.30 -16.56
C THR A 243 4.75 13.43 -15.68
N ALA A 244 4.28 13.08 -14.48
CA ALA A 244 5.05 12.21 -13.59
C ALA A 244 5.06 10.77 -14.10
N TYR A 245 3.94 10.28 -14.61
CA TYR A 245 3.83 8.97 -15.25
C TYR A 245 4.85 8.79 -16.38
N GLU A 246 4.87 9.70 -17.37
CA GLU A 246 5.82 9.62 -18.49
C GLU A 246 7.27 9.65 -18.03
N ARG A 247 7.58 10.44 -17.00
CA ARG A 247 8.93 10.50 -16.44
C ARG A 247 9.37 9.18 -15.82
N VAL A 248 8.51 8.53 -15.03
CA VAL A 248 8.81 7.22 -14.43
C VAL A 248 8.93 6.14 -15.50
N LYS A 249 8.02 6.14 -16.49
CA LYS A 249 8.05 5.22 -17.62
C LYS A 249 9.38 5.31 -18.39
N GLN A 250 9.83 6.51 -18.73
CA GLN A 250 11.13 6.72 -19.39
C GLN A 250 12.32 6.19 -18.57
N GLN A 251 12.29 6.35 -17.24
CA GLN A 251 13.33 5.83 -16.35
C GLN A 251 13.35 4.29 -16.35
N LEU A 252 12.19 3.65 -16.33
CA LEU A 252 12.10 2.18 -16.45
C LEU A 252 12.59 1.66 -17.78
N ASP A 253 12.17 2.29 -18.88
CA ASP A 253 12.61 1.91 -20.22
C ASP A 253 14.13 2.01 -20.36
N THR A 254 14.74 2.94 -19.63
CA THR A 254 16.20 3.07 -19.56
C THR A 254 16.83 1.94 -18.76
N LEU A 255 16.29 1.61 -17.58
CA LEU A 255 16.80 0.51 -16.73
C LEU A 255 16.67 -0.86 -17.39
N ALA A 256 15.54 -1.14 -18.05
CA ALA A 256 15.30 -2.38 -18.77
C ALA A 256 16.35 -2.60 -19.89
N ARG A 257 16.73 -1.53 -20.60
CA ARG A 257 17.77 -1.56 -21.63
C ARG A 257 19.18 -1.80 -21.08
N THR A 258 19.40 -1.58 -19.79
CA THR A 258 20.71 -1.79 -19.14
C THR A 258 20.87 -3.14 -18.46
N GLY A 259 19.90 -4.06 -18.59
CA GLY A 259 20.01 -5.43 -18.05
C GLY A 259 19.77 -5.53 -16.54
N ALA A 260 18.84 -4.74 -16.00
CA ALA A 260 18.51 -4.77 -14.58
C ALA A 260 17.83 -6.10 -14.15
N ALA A 261 18.05 -6.49 -12.89
CA ALA A 261 17.49 -7.69 -12.25
C ALA A 261 15.94 -7.66 -12.16
N PRO A 262 15.28 -8.79 -11.84
CA PRO A 262 13.83 -8.82 -11.63
C PRO A 262 13.41 -7.85 -10.52
N LEU A 263 12.38 -7.06 -10.78
CA LEU A 263 11.87 -6.05 -9.85
C LEU A 263 10.87 -6.66 -8.86
N MET A 264 10.96 -6.30 -7.57
CA MET A 264 10.00 -6.72 -6.54
C MET A 264 8.73 -5.85 -6.59
N THR A 265 7.56 -6.45 -6.41
CA THR A 265 6.26 -5.77 -6.26
C THR A 265 5.77 -5.87 -4.81
N PHE A 266 4.98 -4.89 -4.34
CA PHE A 266 4.53 -4.81 -2.94
C PHE A 266 3.01 -5.00 -2.77
N THR A 267 2.31 -5.34 -3.87
CA THR A 267 0.85 -5.39 -3.99
C THR A 267 0.33 -6.42 -4.98
#